data_AF-A0A357KL82-F1
#
_entry.id   AF-A0A357KL82-F1
#
_cell.length_a   1.000
_cell.length_b   1.000
_cell.length_c   1.000
_cell.angle_alpha   90.00
_cell.angle_beta   90.00
_cell.angle_gamma   90.00
#
_symmetry.space_group_name_H-M   'P 1'
#
loop_
_entity.id
_entity.type
_entity.pdbx_description
1 polymer ?
#
loop_
_entity_poly.entity_id
_entity_poly.type
_entity_poly.pdbx_seq_one_letter_code
_entity_poly.pdbx_strand_id
1 'polypeptide(L)'
;MKTTYVNIAGKLPQGLVDLYADISGHTKALDIDYLVVGAMARDLVLVYGFDSKIERGTRDVDFAINIANWDEFNALRNRLLKADYHADKHR
;
A
#
# COMPACT_ATOMS: atom_id res chain seq x y z
N MET A 1 13.98 23.39 -15.78
CA MET A 1 12.77 22.68 -15.33
C MET A 1 12.83 22.51 -13.82
N LYS A 2 11.80 22.91 -13.06
CA LYS A 2 11.69 22.51 -11.65
C LYS A 2 11.15 21.08 -11.63
N THR A 3 11.86 20.17 -10.99
CA THR A 3 11.44 18.77 -10.84
C THR A 3 10.31 18.72 -9.81
N THR A 4 9.20 18.07 -10.14
CA THR A 4 8.10 17.79 -9.19
C THR A 4 8.36 16.54 -8.35
N TYR A 5 9.51 15.89 -8.54
CA TYR A 5 9.90 14.73 -7.76
C TYR A 5 10.22 15.12 -6.32
N VAL A 6 9.52 14.48 -5.37
CA VAL A 6 9.75 14.64 -3.94
C VAL A 6 10.40 13.36 -3.43
N ASN A 7 11.65 13.46 -2.99
CA ASN A 7 12.36 12.30 -2.46
C ASN A 7 11.95 12.03 -1.00
N ILE A 8 11.31 10.88 -0.79
CA ILE A 8 10.90 10.39 0.54
C ILE A 8 11.65 9.12 0.96
N ALA A 9 12.70 8.73 0.22
CA ALA A 9 13.52 7.57 0.57
C ALA A 9 14.16 7.75 1.95
N GLY A 10 14.13 6.68 2.76
CA GLY A 10 14.64 6.70 4.14
C GLY A 10 13.79 7.44 5.16
N LYS A 11 12.65 8.04 4.76
CA LYS A 11 11.77 8.76 5.69
C LYS A 11 10.66 7.89 6.30
N LEU A 12 10.37 6.74 5.68
CA LEU A 12 9.33 5.82 6.13
C LEU A 12 9.91 4.78 7.11
N PRO A 13 9.11 4.29 8.08
CA PRO A 13 9.48 3.14 8.89
C PRO A 13 9.76 1.90 8.04
N GLN A 14 10.78 1.12 8.38
CA GLN A 14 11.19 -0.06 7.60
C GLN A 14 10.05 -1.06 7.37
N GLY A 15 9.30 -1.42 8.43
CA GLY A 15 8.19 -2.36 8.30
C GLY A 15 7.06 -1.91 7.36
N LEU A 16 6.90 -0.59 7.16
CA LEU A 16 5.94 -0.06 6.19
C LEU A 16 6.47 -0.22 4.75
N VAL A 17 7.77 0.00 4.55
CA VAL A 17 8.44 -0.26 3.26
C VAL A 17 8.37 -1.75 2.92
N ASP A 18 8.60 -2.62 3.91
CA ASP A 18 8.53 -4.07 3.75
C ASP A 18 7.11 -4.51 3.35
N LEU A 19 6.07 -3.98 4.01
CA LEU A 19 4.67 -4.21 3.63
C LEU A 19 4.41 -3.78 2.17
N TYR A 20 4.86 -2.60 1.75
CA TYR A 20 4.68 -2.16 0.37
C TYR A 20 5.39 -3.05 -0.64
N ALA A 21 6.62 -3.47 -0.32
CA ALA A 21 7.40 -4.36 -1.17
C ALA A 21 6.72 -5.73 -1.31
N ASP A 22 6.19 -6.26 -0.21
CA ASP A 22 5.52 -7.56 -0.18
C ASP A 22 4.20 -7.55 -0.96
N ILE A 23 3.32 -6.57 -0.71
CA ILE A 23 2.10 -6.37 -1.50
C ILE A 23 2.43 -6.18 -2.99
N SER A 24 3.46 -5.40 -3.32
CA SER A 24 3.93 -5.23 -4.71
C SER A 24 4.35 -6.54 -5.34
N GLY A 25 5.05 -7.40 -4.60
CA GLY A 25 5.46 -8.72 -5.07
C GLY A 25 4.26 -9.63 -5.34
N HIS A 26 3.23 -9.56 -4.50
CA HIS A 26 2.01 -10.34 -4.68
C HIS A 26 1.17 -9.92 -5.88
N THR A 27 1.00 -8.61 -6.09
CA THR A 27 0.19 -8.06 -7.18
C THR A 27 0.90 -8.17 -8.53
N LYS A 28 2.21 -7.87 -8.61
CA LYS A 28 3.01 -8.03 -9.84
C LYS A 28 3.06 -9.47 -10.34
N ALA A 29 3.09 -10.45 -9.44
CA ALA A 29 3.09 -11.86 -9.83
C ALA A 29 1.79 -12.31 -10.52
N LEU A 30 0.74 -11.51 -10.43
CA LEU A 30 -0.56 -11.73 -11.06
C LEU A 30 -0.87 -10.70 -12.15
N ASP A 31 0.07 -9.81 -12.49
CA ASP A 31 -0.14 -8.67 -13.41
C ASP A 31 -1.31 -7.77 -12.98
N ILE A 32 -1.47 -7.60 -11.66
CA ILE A 32 -2.51 -6.75 -11.06
C ILE A 32 -1.88 -5.43 -10.64
N ASP A 33 -2.42 -4.32 -11.15
CA ASP A 33 -2.06 -2.99 -10.69
C ASP A 33 -2.71 -2.68 -9.33
N TYR A 34 -2.03 -1.85 -8.54
CA TYR A 34 -2.58 -1.34 -7.28
C TYR A 34 -2.13 0.08 -7.00
N LEU A 35 -2.86 0.74 -6.10
CA LEU A 35 -2.58 2.09 -5.64
C LEU A 35 -2.69 2.14 -4.11
N VAL A 36 -1.74 2.80 -3.45
CA VAL A 36 -1.91 3.19 -2.03
C VAL A 36 -2.91 4.32 -1.98
N VAL A 37 -3.97 4.15 -1.19
CA VAL A 37 -5.06 5.13 -1.05
C VAL A 37 -5.26 5.48 0.43
N GLY A 38 -6.34 6.18 0.74
CA GLY A 38 -6.71 6.51 2.11
C GLY A 38 -5.75 7.47 2.80
N ALA A 39 -5.69 7.39 4.13
CA ALA A 39 -4.88 8.29 4.95
C ALA A 39 -3.40 8.22 4.60
N MET A 40 -2.89 7.02 4.30
CA MET A 40 -1.48 6.81 3.99
C MET A 40 -1.05 7.49 2.69
N ALA A 41 -1.89 7.52 1.65
CA ALA A 41 -1.57 8.23 0.42
C ALA A 41 -1.33 9.74 0.65
N ARG A 42 -2.20 10.37 1.45
CA ARG A 42 -2.04 11.77 1.86
C ARG A 42 -0.76 11.96 2.66
N ASP A 43 -0.46 11.06 3.59
CA ASP A 43 0.72 11.16 4.45
C ASP A 43 2.03 11.03 3.66
N LEU A 44 2.11 10.13 2.67
CA LEU A 44 3.26 10.01 1.76
C LEU A 44 3.60 11.35 1.09
N VAL A 45 2.57 12.09 0.66
CA VAL A 45 2.76 13.39 0.01
C VAL A 45 2.98 14.50 1.02
N LEU A 46 2.03 14.74 1.92
CA LEU A 46 2.03 15.93 2.76
C LEU A 46 2.96 15.82 3.97
N VAL A 47 3.00 14.66 4.63
CA VAL A 47 3.81 14.46 5.84
C VAL A 47 5.25 14.13 5.44
N TYR A 48 5.47 13.04 4.72
CA TYR A 48 6.83 12.63 4.35
C TYR A 48 7.44 13.49 3.24
N GLY A 49 6.62 13.99 2.32
CA GLY A 49 7.07 14.83 1.23
C GLY A 49 7.27 16.31 1.60
N PHE A 50 6.39 16.88 2.41
CA PHE A 50 6.36 18.32 2.70
C PHE A 50 6.39 18.69 4.20
N ASP A 51 6.69 17.74 5.09
CA ASP A 51 6.87 17.96 6.54
C ASP A 51 5.63 18.56 7.24
N SER A 52 4.44 18.21 6.75
CA SER A 52 3.18 18.66 7.36
C SER A 52 2.91 17.96 8.69
N LYS A 53 2.47 18.74 9.69
CA LYS A 53 2.12 18.25 11.04
C LYS A 53 0.66 17.79 11.11
N ILE A 54 0.34 16.70 10.42
CA ILE A 54 -0.99 16.07 10.44
C ILE A 54 -0.95 14.87 11.39
N GLU A 55 -1.92 14.77 12.30
CA GLU A 55 -2.08 13.59 13.15
C GLU A 55 -2.86 12.49 12.43
N ARG A 56 -2.46 11.23 12.62
CA ARG A 56 -3.20 10.07 12.11
C ARG A 56 -4.19 9.53 13.13
N GLY A 57 -5.42 9.32 12.68
CA GLY A 57 -6.44 8.59 13.44
C GLY A 57 -6.31 7.05 13.36
N THR A 58 -5.57 6.51 12.38
CA THR A 58 -5.42 5.06 12.16
C THR A 58 -3.97 4.67 11.81
N ARG A 59 -3.68 3.37 11.89
CA ARG A 59 -2.35 2.79 11.55
C ARG A 59 -2.41 1.81 10.37
N ASP A 60 -3.60 1.57 9.85
CA ASP A 60 -3.84 0.73 8.68
C ASP A 60 -3.35 1.43 7.40
N VAL A 61 -3.22 0.62 6.34
CA VAL A 61 -2.79 1.05 5.02
C VAL A 61 -3.80 0.52 4.03
N ASP A 62 -4.46 1.43 3.32
CA ASP A 62 -5.45 1.07 2.31
C ASP A 62 -4.81 0.90 0.93
N PHE A 63 -5.23 -0.15 0.23
CA PHE A 63 -4.83 -0.41 -1.15
C PHE A 63 -6.07 -0.52 -2.05
N ALA A 64 -6.09 0.26 -3.12
CA ALA A 64 -7.01 0.03 -4.23
C ALA A 64 -6.37 -1.00 -5.17
N ILE A 65 -7.09 -2.09 -5.46
CA ILE A 65 -6.63 -3.18 -6.33
C ILE A 65 -7.40 -3.10 -7.65
N ASN A 66 -6.70 -3.10 -8.78
CA ASN A 66 -7.31 -3.08 -10.11
C ASN A 66 -7.56 -4.52 -10.58
N ILE A 67 -8.80 -4.98 -10.52
CA ILE A 67 -9.20 -6.33 -10.91
C ILE A 67 -10.36 -6.29 -11.91
N ALA A 68 -10.32 -7.15 -12.91
CA ALA A 68 -11.36 -7.25 -13.93
C ALA A 68 -12.55 -8.13 -13.50
N ASN A 69 -12.33 -9.07 -12.58
CA ASN A 69 -13.33 -10.05 -12.18
C ASN A 69 -13.01 -10.69 -10.81
N TRP A 70 -13.92 -11.54 -10.33
CA TRP A 70 -13.79 -12.24 -9.05
C TRP A 70 -12.69 -13.31 -9.02
N ASP A 71 -12.31 -13.87 -10.17
CA ASP A 71 -11.25 -14.88 -10.22
C ASP A 71 -9.89 -14.25 -9.91
N GLU A 72 -9.62 -13.05 -10.43
CA GLU A 72 -8.42 -12.27 -10.08
C GLU A 72 -8.40 -11.88 -8.60
N PHE A 73 -9.55 -11.44 -8.06
CA PHE A 73 -9.68 -11.20 -6.62
C PHE A 73 -9.30 -12.45 -5.81
N ASN A 74 -9.88 -13.60 -6.16
CA ASN A 74 -9.63 -14.86 -5.46
C ASN A 74 -8.18 -15.31 -5.60
N ALA A 75 -7.56 -15.09 -6.77
CA ALA A 75 -6.15 -15.40 -7.00
C ALA A 75 -5.24 -14.59 -6.07
N LEU A 76 -5.45 -13.27 -5.98
CA LEU A 76 -4.68 -12.40 -5.09
C LEU A 76 -4.93 -12.76 -3.62
N ARG A 77 -6.20 -12.90 -3.21
CA ARG A 77 -6.57 -13.30 -1.84
C ARG A 77 -5.87 -14.60 -1.44
N ASN A 78 -5.96 -15.64 -2.27
CA ASN A 78 -5.36 -16.94 -1.97
C ASN A 78 -3.83 -16.89 -1.94
N ARG A 79 -3.22 -16.03 -2.78
CA ARG A 79 -1.78 -15.79 -2.76
C ARG A 79 -1.34 -15.16 -1.44
N LEU A 80 -2.07 -14.15 -0.96
CA LEU A 80 -1.81 -13.51 0.34
C LEU A 80 -2.00 -14.50 1.50
N LEU A 81 -3.08 -15.29 1.51
CA LEU A 81 -3.30 -16.31 2.54
C LEU A 81 -2.18 -17.35 2.62
N LYS A 82 -1.58 -17.70 1.47
CA LYS A 82 -0.41 -18.59 1.41
C LYS A 82 0.88 -17.94 1.92
N ALA A 83 0.93 -16.61 1.94
CA ALA A 83 2.03 -15.81 2.50
C ALA A 83 1.76 -15.40 3.95
N ASP A 84 0.94 -16.19 4.67
CA ASP A 84 0.63 -16.00 6.10
C ASP A 84 -0.17 -14.73 6.43
N TYR A 85 -0.76 -14.06 5.42
CA TYR A 85 -1.81 -13.09 5.69
C TYR A 85 -3.06 -13.80 6.21
N HIS A 86 -3.81 -13.10 7.05
CA HIS A 86 -5.09 -13.58 7.54
C HIS A 86 -6.18 -12.60 7.16
N ALA A 87 -7.32 -13.14 6.74
CA ALA A 87 -8.53 -12.34 6.63
C ALA A 87 -8.88 -11.82 8.02
N ASP A 88 -9.16 -10.52 8.12
CA ASP A 88 -9.66 -9.94 9.36
C ASP A 88 -10.95 -10.67 9.77
N LYS A 89 -11.00 -11.08 11.04
CA LYS A 89 -12.12 -11.84 11.63
C LYS A 89 -13.21 -10.92 12.14
N HIS A 90 -13.00 -9.61 12.10
CA HIS A 90 -13.98 -8.63 12.56
C HIS A 90 -14.90 -8.19 11.42
N ARG A 91 -16.13 -8.70 11.45
CA ARG A 91 -17.32 -8.07 10.90
C ARG A 91 -18.41 -8.08 11.95
#